data_AF-A0A940R3H6-F1
#
_entry.id   AF-A0A940R3H6-F1
#
_cell.length_a   1.000
_cell.length_b   1.000
_cell.length_c   1.000
_cell.angle_alpha   90.00
_cell.angle_beta   90.00
_cell.angle_gamma   90.00
#
_symmetry.space_group_name_H-M   'P 1'
#
loop_
_entity.id
_entity.type
_entity.pdbx_description
1 polymer ?
#
loop_
_entity_poly.entity_id
_entity_poly.type
_entity_poly.pdbx_seq_one_letter_code
_entity_poly.pdbx_strand_id
1 'polypeptide(L)'
;MTRMILLLILLAPAFAVAAPDRAGLIEAWEAAMRHDGQLEPQADGDYRYRSDSIGYDGRLKRLTAIVRTDGMAAEGLHGIQATGSVDFELPDLPASSQGGVQSPGLLSWKSERQNFFYDIDKQAWLSMSEWARAFRTPGEDEEAPSRWPEWARNYGPLLVLLVFLAAVLAGASRQQRRVRALMAESHEINRMGRENLDRAAELREAQVAATQESLELARRGAATLEAILDELRRRPPT
;
A
#
# COMPACT_ATOMS: atom_id res chain seq x y z
N MET A 1 -61.68 -33.69 5.48
CA MET A 1 -60.68 -32.68 5.90
C MET A 1 -59.25 -32.94 5.35
N THR A 2 -59.06 -33.90 4.44
CA THR A 2 -57.74 -34.29 3.89
C THR A 2 -57.38 -33.66 2.55
N ARG A 3 -58.29 -32.94 1.89
CA ARG A 3 -58.06 -32.28 0.58
C ARG A 3 -57.51 -30.86 0.67
N MET A 4 -57.55 -30.23 1.84
CA MET A 4 -57.10 -28.84 2.02
C MET A 4 -55.60 -28.73 2.35
N ILE A 5 -54.97 -29.82 2.77
CA ILE A 5 -53.52 -29.86 3.10
C ILE A 5 -52.67 -30.12 1.85
N LEU A 6 -53.21 -30.78 0.82
CA LEU A 6 -52.49 -31.03 -0.44
C LEU A 6 -52.39 -29.79 -1.35
N LEU A 7 -53.25 -28.78 -1.17
CA LEU A 7 -53.18 -27.54 -1.96
C LEU A 7 -52.19 -26.52 -1.39
N LEU A 8 -51.77 -26.66 -0.13
CA LEU A 8 -50.83 -25.74 0.52
C LEU A 8 -49.36 -26.04 0.18
N ILE A 9 -49.06 -27.25 -0.29
CA ILE A 9 -47.69 -27.67 -0.69
C ILE A 9 -47.37 -27.25 -2.14
N LEU A 10 -48.39 -26.95 -2.96
CA LEU A 10 -48.22 -26.48 -4.35
C LEU A 10 -48.06 -24.96 -4.47
N LEU A 11 -48.07 -24.25 -3.34
CA LEU A 11 -47.91 -22.79 -3.26
C LEU A 11 -46.73 -22.40 -2.35
N ALA A 12 -45.67 -23.21 -2.33
CA ALA A 12 -44.37 -22.69 -1.96
C ALA A 12 -43.82 -22.01 -3.22
N PRO A 13 -43.83 -20.67 -3.34
CA PRO A 13 -42.97 -20.06 -4.33
C PRO A 13 -41.57 -20.51 -3.95
N ALA A 14 -40.90 -21.19 -4.87
CA ALA A 14 -39.47 -21.34 -4.79
C ALA A 14 -38.91 -19.91 -4.80
N PHE A 15 -38.73 -19.33 -3.62
CA PHE A 15 -37.79 -18.26 -3.37
C PHE A 15 -36.41 -18.89 -3.55
N ALA A 16 -36.10 -19.24 -4.80
CA ALA A 16 -34.75 -19.49 -5.23
C ALA A 16 -34.05 -18.16 -4.98
N VAL A 17 -33.23 -18.15 -3.92
CA VAL A 17 -32.24 -17.09 -3.70
C VAL A 17 -31.52 -16.94 -5.03
N ALA A 18 -31.75 -15.82 -5.72
CA ALA A 18 -31.09 -15.60 -7.00
C ALA A 18 -29.59 -15.72 -6.73
N ALA A 19 -28.90 -16.61 -7.43
CA ALA A 19 -27.46 -16.70 -7.28
C ALA A 19 -26.84 -15.51 -8.04
N PRO A 20 -25.68 -14.99 -7.62
CA PRO A 20 -24.93 -14.04 -8.43
C PRO A 20 -24.51 -14.70 -9.74
N ASP A 21 -25.27 -14.43 -10.80
CA ASP A 21 -25.09 -15.04 -12.12
C ASP A 21 -24.88 -14.00 -13.21
N ARG A 22 -24.41 -14.47 -14.37
CA ARG A 22 -24.08 -13.61 -15.51
C ARG A 22 -25.32 -12.99 -16.14
N ALA A 23 -26.46 -13.68 -16.14
CA ALA A 23 -27.68 -13.17 -16.75
C ALA A 23 -28.23 -11.99 -15.94
N GLY A 24 -28.29 -12.11 -14.61
CA GLY A 24 -28.70 -11.02 -13.73
C GLY A 24 -27.76 -9.82 -13.81
N LEU A 25 -26.45 -10.04 -13.96
CA LEU A 25 -25.49 -8.95 -14.14
C LEU A 25 -25.76 -8.16 -15.43
N ILE A 26 -26.04 -8.86 -16.52
CA ILE A 26 -26.37 -8.25 -17.80
C ILE A 26 -27.67 -7.46 -17.70
N GLU A 27 -28.70 -8.01 -17.05
CA GLU A 27 -29.99 -7.34 -16.88
C GLU A 27 -29.85 -6.06 -16.06
N ALA A 28 -29.11 -6.09 -14.95
CA ALA A 28 -28.85 -4.91 -14.14
C ALA A 28 -28.05 -3.85 -14.90
N TRP A 29 -27.09 -4.28 -15.71
CA TRP A 29 -26.33 -3.37 -16.58
C TRP A 29 -27.23 -2.71 -17.64
N GLU A 30 -28.11 -3.47 -18.29
CA GLU A 30 -29.07 -2.90 -19.24
C GLU A 30 -30.04 -1.94 -18.56
N ALA A 31 -30.51 -2.26 -17.35
CA ALA A 31 -31.37 -1.38 -16.56
C ALA A 31 -30.66 -0.06 -16.22
N ALA A 32 -29.38 -0.13 -15.81
CA ALA A 32 -28.57 1.05 -15.55
C ALA A 32 -28.37 1.92 -16.80
N MET A 33 -28.16 1.30 -17.97
CA MET A 33 -28.07 2.01 -19.24
C MET A 33 -29.40 2.67 -19.65
N ARG A 34 -30.54 2.00 -19.44
CA ARG A 34 -31.88 2.57 -19.68
C ARG A 34 -32.24 3.70 -18.72
N HIS A 35 -31.63 3.74 -17.54
CA HIS A 35 -31.85 4.82 -16.58
C HIS A 35 -31.24 6.14 -17.07
N ASP A 36 -30.07 6.08 -17.72
CA ASP A 36 -29.33 7.26 -18.20
C ASP A 36 -29.66 7.67 -19.63
N GLY A 37 -30.33 6.80 -20.38
CA GLY A 37 -30.51 6.98 -21.82
C GLY A 37 -31.51 6.01 -22.42
N GLN A 38 -31.62 6.05 -23.74
CA GLN A 38 -32.45 5.14 -24.50
C GLN A 38 -31.58 4.00 -25.01
N LEU A 39 -31.86 2.79 -24.52
CA LEU A 39 -31.17 1.56 -24.93
C LEU A 39 -32.16 0.65 -25.68
N GLU A 40 -31.94 0.51 -26.98
CA GLU A 40 -32.71 -0.39 -27.83
C GLU A 40 -31.87 -1.64 -28.15
N PRO A 41 -32.33 -2.84 -27.75
CA PRO A 41 -31.59 -4.07 -28.02
C PRO A 41 -31.61 -4.39 -29.53
N GLN A 42 -30.46 -4.80 -30.05
CA GLN A 42 -30.31 -5.41 -31.36
C GLN A 42 -29.94 -6.90 -31.17
N ALA A 43 -29.30 -7.51 -32.17
CA ALA A 43 -28.83 -8.89 -32.09
C ALA A 43 -27.51 -8.99 -31.33
N ASP A 44 -27.27 -10.14 -30.67
CA ASP A 44 -25.95 -10.57 -30.17
C ASP A 44 -25.21 -9.61 -29.20
N GLY A 45 -25.96 -8.82 -28.42
CA GLY A 45 -25.37 -7.87 -27.47
C GLY A 45 -24.90 -6.57 -28.12
N ASP A 46 -25.34 -6.30 -29.36
CA ASP A 46 -25.35 -4.97 -29.94
C ASP A 46 -26.63 -4.23 -29.52
N TYR A 47 -26.49 -2.92 -29.31
CA TYR A 47 -27.56 -2.03 -28.88
C TYR A 47 -27.47 -0.72 -29.66
N ARG A 48 -28.60 -0.06 -29.88
CA ARG A 48 -28.61 1.38 -30.17
C ARG A 48 -28.72 2.11 -28.84
N TYR A 49 -27.77 3.00 -28.58
CA TYR A 49 -27.72 3.75 -27.33
C TYR A 49 -27.66 5.25 -27.61
N ARG A 50 -28.59 5.97 -26.98
CA ARG A 50 -28.64 7.42 -27.00
C ARG A 50 -28.67 7.96 -25.59
N SER A 51 -27.77 8.89 -25.28
CA SER A 51 -27.70 9.56 -23.99
C SER A 51 -27.29 11.01 -24.15
N ASP A 52 -28.18 11.91 -23.73
CA ASP A 52 -27.96 13.35 -23.80
C ASP A 52 -26.91 13.80 -22.78
N SER A 53 -26.71 13.06 -21.67
CA SER A 53 -25.76 13.41 -20.59
C SER A 53 -24.30 13.36 -21.04
N ILE A 54 -23.99 12.42 -21.95
CA ILE A 54 -22.66 12.27 -22.56
C ILE A 54 -22.63 12.74 -24.03
N GLY A 55 -23.76 13.26 -24.55
CA GLY A 55 -23.88 13.71 -25.93
C GLY A 55 -23.62 12.59 -26.95
N TYR A 56 -24.07 11.37 -26.67
CA TYR A 56 -23.84 10.20 -27.49
C TYR A 56 -25.13 9.70 -28.15
N ASP A 57 -25.11 9.41 -29.45
CA ASP A 57 -26.17 8.73 -30.19
C ASP A 57 -25.52 7.81 -31.22
N GLY A 58 -25.52 6.52 -30.95
CA GLY A 58 -24.82 5.55 -31.78
C GLY A 58 -24.98 4.11 -31.31
N ARG A 59 -24.08 3.24 -31.78
CA ARG A 59 -24.06 1.83 -31.42
C ARG A 59 -23.31 1.61 -30.12
N LEU A 60 -23.84 0.72 -29.31
CA LEU A 60 -23.18 0.22 -28.11
C LEU A 60 -23.05 -1.29 -28.25
N LYS A 61 -21.83 -1.81 -28.07
CA LYS A 61 -21.55 -3.24 -28.18
C LYS A 61 -21.06 -3.78 -26.86
N ARG A 62 -21.79 -4.74 -26.29
CA ARG A 62 -21.34 -5.47 -25.09
C ARG A 62 -20.28 -6.50 -25.52
N LEU A 63 -19.09 -6.39 -24.94
CA LEU A 63 -17.96 -7.26 -25.24
C LEU A 63 -17.98 -8.50 -24.34
N THR A 64 -17.99 -8.29 -23.02
CA THR A 64 -17.99 -9.39 -22.05
C THR A 64 -18.71 -9.00 -20.76
N ALA A 65 -19.13 -10.01 -20.01
CA ALA A 65 -19.69 -9.86 -18.67
C ALA A 65 -19.04 -10.92 -17.80
N ILE A 66 -18.34 -10.47 -16.76
CA ILE A 66 -17.51 -11.28 -15.88
C ILE A 66 -18.12 -11.19 -14.48
N VAL A 67 -18.39 -12.34 -13.88
CA VAL A 67 -18.82 -12.46 -12.48
C VAL A 67 -17.67 -13.08 -11.69
N ARG A 68 -17.32 -12.44 -10.57
CA ARG A 68 -16.31 -12.91 -9.61
C ARG A 68 -16.97 -13.15 -8.27
N THR A 69 -17.00 -14.41 -7.88
CA THR A 69 -17.51 -14.88 -6.58
C THR A 69 -16.37 -15.23 -5.62
N ASP A 70 -15.13 -14.96 -6.01
CA ASP A 70 -13.89 -15.19 -5.26
C ASP A 70 -13.18 -13.86 -4.93
N GLY A 71 -12.52 -13.79 -3.76
CA GLY A 71 -11.79 -12.61 -3.26
C GLY A 71 -12.46 -11.90 -2.08
N MET A 72 -11.96 -10.73 -1.67
CA MET A 72 -12.43 -10.03 -0.46
C MET A 72 -13.93 -9.69 -0.45
N ALA A 73 -14.57 -9.60 -1.63
CA ALA A 73 -16.02 -9.45 -1.75
C ALA A 73 -16.79 -10.75 -1.44
N ALA A 74 -16.17 -11.91 -1.58
CA ALA A 74 -16.76 -13.21 -1.23
C ALA A 74 -16.75 -13.49 0.27
N GLU A 75 -15.88 -12.80 1.02
CA GLU A 75 -15.78 -12.91 2.48
C GLU A 75 -16.94 -12.19 3.21
N GLY A 76 -17.95 -11.71 2.48
CA GLY A 76 -19.16 -11.13 3.07
C GLY A 76 -18.94 -9.77 3.71
N LEU A 77 -17.81 -9.10 3.41
CA LEU A 77 -17.55 -7.74 3.84
C LEU A 77 -18.70 -6.84 3.35
N HIS A 78 -19.50 -6.40 4.31
CA HIS A 78 -20.65 -5.53 4.09
C HIS A 78 -21.80 -6.15 3.26
N GLY A 79 -22.10 -7.45 3.38
CA GLY A 79 -23.28 -8.03 2.70
C GLY A 79 -23.15 -8.17 1.18
N ILE A 80 -21.94 -7.99 0.65
CA ILE A 80 -21.61 -8.27 -0.74
C ILE A 80 -21.24 -9.75 -0.86
N GLN A 81 -21.74 -10.43 -1.89
CA GLN A 81 -21.39 -11.82 -2.17
C GLN A 81 -20.50 -11.99 -3.42
N ALA A 82 -20.66 -11.10 -4.39
CA ALA A 82 -19.96 -11.16 -5.66
C ALA A 82 -19.73 -9.76 -6.25
N THR A 83 -18.73 -9.65 -7.11
CA THR A 83 -18.50 -8.47 -7.95
C THR A 83 -18.67 -8.85 -9.41
N GLY A 84 -19.17 -7.92 -10.22
CA GLY A 84 -19.45 -8.13 -11.62
C GLY A 84 -18.90 -6.99 -12.43
N SER A 85 -18.34 -7.28 -13.60
CA SER A 85 -17.95 -6.26 -14.56
C SER A 85 -18.50 -6.52 -15.96
N VAL A 86 -19.01 -5.48 -16.61
CA VAL A 86 -19.50 -5.55 -17.99
C VAL A 86 -18.67 -4.63 -18.87
N ASP A 87 -17.90 -5.22 -19.77
CA ASP A 87 -17.12 -4.48 -20.75
C ASP A 87 -17.98 -4.20 -21.98
N PHE A 88 -17.90 -2.97 -22.47
CA PHE A 88 -18.60 -2.54 -23.66
C PHE A 88 -17.76 -1.53 -24.45
N GLU A 89 -18.11 -1.43 -25.73
CA GLU A 89 -17.51 -0.53 -26.70
C GLU A 89 -18.58 0.40 -27.28
N LEU A 90 -18.15 1.60 -27.68
CA LEU A 90 -18.98 2.58 -28.38
C LEU A 90 -18.32 2.81 -29.75
N PRO A 91 -18.61 1.97 -30.78
CA PRO A 91 -17.86 1.97 -32.03
C PRO A 91 -17.94 3.29 -32.80
N ASP A 92 -19.04 4.02 -32.62
CA ASP A 92 -19.31 5.27 -33.35
C ASP A 92 -18.72 6.51 -32.65
N LEU A 93 -18.02 6.34 -31.52
CA LEU A 93 -17.30 7.45 -30.88
C LEU A 93 -16.07 7.82 -31.71
N PRO A 94 -15.82 9.11 -32.00
CA PRO A 94 -14.72 9.53 -32.86
C PRO A 94 -13.37 9.04 -32.32
N ALA A 95 -12.48 8.60 -33.21
CA ALA A 95 -11.19 8.01 -32.85
C ALA A 95 -10.31 8.92 -31.97
N SER A 96 -10.49 10.26 -32.07
CA SER A 96 -9.85 11.25 -31.18
C SER A 96 -10.25 11.11 -29.71
N SER A 97 -11.40 10.49 -29.42
CA SER A 97 -11.86 10.16 -28.08
C SER A 97 -11.42 8.76 -27.61
N GLN A 98 -10.96 7.90 -28.53
CA GLN A 98 -10.48 6.55 -28.17
C GLN A 98 -8.98 6.55 -27.85
N GLY A 99 -8.19 7.47 -28.45
CA GLY A 99 -6.74 7.60 -28.22
C GLY A 99 -6.26 8.97 -27.69
N GLY A 100 -7.16 9.93 -27.47
CA GLY A 100 -6.86 11.26 -26.91
C GLY A 100 -7.57 11.51 -25.58
N VAL A 101 -7.31 12.67 -24.95
CA VAL A 101 -7.90 13.10 -23.66
C VAL A 101 -9.43 13.02 -23.75
N GLN A 102 -10.00 11.92 -23.25
CA GLN A 102 -11.44 11.75 -23.13
C GLN A 102 -11.98 12.87 -22.24
N SER A 103 -13.19 13.34 -22.56
CA SER A 103 -13.86 14.26 -21.65
C SER A 103 -13.98 13.58 -20.27
N PRO A 104 -13.63 14.27 -19.17
CA PRO A 104 -13.71 13.68 -17.83
C PRO A 104 -15.08 13.07 -17.51
N GLY A 105 -16.15 13.62 -18.10
CA GLY A 105 -17.52 13.08 -18.01
C GLY A 105 -17.70 11.70 -18.65
N LEU A 106 -17.12 11.46 -19.83
CA LEU A 106 -17.23 10.15 -20.50
C LEU A 106 -16.46 9.05 -19.74
N LEU A 107 -15.29 9.39 -19.20
CA LEU A 107 -14.51 8.46 -18.37
C LEU A 107 -15.24 8.08 -17.09
N SER A 108 -15.80 9.08 -16.39
CA SER A 108 -16.58 8.87 -15.18
C SER A 108 -17.84 8.05 -15.45
N TRP A 109 -18.54 8.35 -16.54
CA TRP A 109 -19.72 7.60 -16.96
C TRP A 109 -19.37 6.13 -17.29
N LYS A 110 -18.29 5.91 -18.04
CA LYS A 110 -17.84 4.57 -18.41
C LYS A 110 -17.45 3.74 -17.19
N SER A 111 -16.71 4.31 -16.24
CA SER A 111 -16.27 3.59 -15.04
C SER A 111 -17.44 3.20 -14.12
N GLU A 112 -18.45 4.06 -14.00
CA GLU A 112 -19.66 3.79 -13.21
C GLU A 112 -20.48 2.64 -13.80
N ARG A 113 -20.57 2.56 -15.12
CA ARG A 113 -21.41 1.58 -15.84
C ARG A 113 -20.72 0.23 -16.06
N GLN A 114 -19.47 0.09 -15.63
CA GLN A 114 -18.71 -1.14 -15.77
C GLN A 114 -18.79 -2.04 -14.56
N ASN A 115 -18.98 -1.52 -13.34
CA ASN A 115 -18.78 -2.27 -12.11
C ASN A 115 -20.08 -2.40 -11.30
N PHE A 116 -20.39 -3.63 -10.90
CA PHE A 116 -21.57 -4.00 -10.13
C PHE A 116 -21.20 -4.85 -8.92
N PHE A 117 -22.00 -4.75 -7.88
CA PHE A 117 -21.85 -5.49 -6.63
C PHE A 117 -23.15 -6.26 -6.37
N TYR A 118 -23.03 -7.55 -6.09
CA TYR A 118 -24.19 -8.36 -5.75
C TYR A 118 -24.50 -8.21 -4.26
N ASP A 119 -25.64 -7.61 -3.95
CA ASP A 119 -26.16 -7.42 -2.59
C ASP A 119 -26.97 -8.66 -2.20
N ILE A 120 -26.55 -9.32 -1.12
CA ILE A 120 -27.16 -10.57 -0.66
C ILE A 120 -28.57 -10.36 -0.07
N ASP A 121 -28.79 -9.20 0.55
CA ASP A 121 -30.05 -8.87 1.23
C ASP A 121 -31.12 -8.54 0.21
N LYS A 122 -30.74 -7.81 -0.85
CA LYS A 122 -31.64 -7.45 -1.96
C LYS A 122 -31.71 -8.52 -3.04
N GLN A 123 -30.81 -9.49 -3.02
CA GLN A 123 -30.64 -10.51 -4.07
C GLN A 123 -30.53 -9.89 -5.47
N ALA A 124 -29.83 -8.76 -5.58
CA ALA A 124 -29.77 -7.96 -6.79
C ALA A 124 -28.36 -7.41 -7.05
N TRP A 125 -28.03 -7.28 -8.33
CA TRP A 125 -26.84 -6.56 -8.78
C TRP A 125 -27.08 -5.06 -8.67
N LEU A 126 -26.26 -4.39 -7.86
CA LEU A 126 -26.27 -2.94 -7.68
C LEU A 126 -25.13 -2.32 -8.47
N SER A 127 -25.40 -1.21 -9.15
CA SER A 127 -24.32 -0.37 -9.71
C SER A 127 -23.44 0.22 -8.61
N MET A 128 -22.22 0.66 -8.94
CA MET A 128 -21.31 1.29 -7.98
C MET A 128 -21.96 2.48 -7.22
N SER A 129 -22.78 3.28 -7.88
CA SER A 129 -23.45 4.43 -7.25
C SER A 129 -24.60 4.03 -6.33
N GLU A 130 -25.37 3.00 -6.70
CA GLU A 130 -26.41 2.42 -5.83
C GLU A 130 -25.81 1.70 -4.63
N TRP A 131 -24.73 0.94 -4.85
CA TRP A 131 -23.95 0.33 -3.80
C TRP A 131 -23.39 1.40 -2.86
N ALA A 132 -22.72 2.43 -3.38
CA ALA A 132 -22.20 3.52 -2.55
C ALA A 132 -23.30 4.26 -1.78
N ARG A 133 -24.51 4.38 -2.34
CA ARG A 133 -25.68 4.96 -1.65
C ARG A 133 -26.20 4.04 -0.55
N ALA A 134 -26.28 2.74 -0.80
CA ALA A 134 -26.67 1.74 0.18
C ALA A 134 -25.68 1.68 1.35
N PHE A 135 -24.37 1.82 1.07
CA PHE A 135 -23.30 1.78 2.08
C PHE A 135 -22.95 3.12 2.71
N ARG A 136 -23.39 4.25 2.16
CA ARG A 136 -23.29 5.57 2.81
C ARG A 136 -24.20 5.74 4.03
N THR A 137 -24.75 4.65 4.54
CA THR A 137 -25.43 4.55 5.84
C THR A 137 -26.85 5.14 5.82
N PRO A 138 -27.89 4.31 5.69
CA PRO A 138 -29.19 4.57 6.32
C PRO A 138 -29.07 4.35 7.85
N GLY A 139 -28.22 5.15 8.48
CA GLY A 139 -27.95 5.12 9.92
C GLY A 139 -27.79 6.53 10.52
N GLU A 140 -28.12 7.56 9.73
CA GLU A 140 -28.46 8.89 10.25
C GLU A 140 -29.97 9.06 10.48
N ASP A 141 -30.83 8.26 9.84
CA ASP A 141 -32.29 8.42 9.94
C ASP A 141 -33.02 7.34 10.77
N GLU A 142 -32.36 6.25 11.19
CA GLU A 142 -32.90 5.32 12.18
C GLU A 142 -32.11 5.43 13.49
N GLU A 143 -32.78 6.03 14.48
CA GLU A 143 -32.37 6.33 15.84
C GLU A 143 -31.88 5.10 16.62
N ALA A 144 -30.68 4.60 16.34
CA ALA A 144 -29.87 3.99 17.38
C ALA A 144 -29.17 5.15 18.11
N PRO A 145 -29.57 5.52 19.34
CA PRO A 145 -28.92 6.61 20.06
C PRO A 145 -27.46 6.23 20.29
N SER A 146 -26.60 6.72 19.40
CA SER A 146 -25.17 6.82 19.61
C SER A 146 -24.99 7.65 20.87
N ARG A 147 -24.84 6.94 22.00
CA ARG A 147 -24.58 7.45 23.36
C ARG A 147 -23.25 8.18 23.47
N TRP A 148 -22.65 8.60 22.36
CA TRP A 148 -21.50 9.50 22.38
C TRP A 148 -22.06 10.90 22.53
N PRO A 149 -21.80 11.57 23.67
CA PRO A 149 -22.21 12.95 23.86
C PRO A 149 -21.71 13.79 22.69
N GLU A 150 -22.47 14.81 22.27
CA GLU A 150 -22.09 15.67 21.13
C GLU A 150 -20.69 16.29 21.29
N TRP A 151 -20.26 16.53 22.53
CA TRP A 151 -18.90 16.98 22.82
C TRP A 151 -17.84 15.99 22.33
N ALA A 152 -18.09 14.68 22.41
CA ALA A 152 -17.14 13.67 21.97
C ALA A 152 -17.03 13.60 20.44
N ARG A 153 -18.10 13.93 19.70
CA ARG A 153 -18.01 14.05 18.22
C ARG A 153 -17.22 15.30 17.81
N ASN A 154 -17.50 16.43 18.45
CA ASN A 154 -16.86 17.70 18.07
C ASN A 154 -15.41 17.81 18.55
N TYR A 155 -15.10 17.28 19.74
CA TYR A 155 -13.77 17.40 20.36
C TYR A 155 -12.95 16.11 20.32
N GLY A 156 -13.54 14.97 19.95
CA GLY A 156 -12.85 13.67 19.87
C GLY A 156 -11.62 13.70 18.96
N PRO A 157 -11.72 14.18 17.70
CA PRO A 157 -10.56 14.30 16.82
C PRO A 157 -9.44 15.16 17.41
N LEU A 158 -9.81 16.24 18.12
CA LEU A 158 -8.84 17.16 18.73
C LEU A 158 -8.15 16.54 19.95
N LEU A 159 -8.88 15.75 20.75
CA LEU A 159 -8.29 14.97 21.84
C LEU A 159 -7.35 13.88 21.34
N VAL A 160 -7.70 13.18 20.26
CA VAL A 160 -6.82 12.18 19.63
C VAL A 160 -5.54 12.85 19.12
N LEU A 161 -5.66 14.02 18.48
CA LEU A 161 -4.51 14.79 18.02
C LEU A 161 -3.60 15.22 19.19
N LEU A 162 -4.17 15.67 20.31
CA LEU A 162 -3.41 16.05 21.50
C LEU A 162 -2.68 14.88 22.13
N VAL A 163 -3.33 13.72 22.25
CA VAL A 163 -2.69 12.49 22.77
C VAL A 163 -1.56 12.05 21.85
N PHE A 164 -1.78 12.09 20.54
CA PHE A 164 -0.74 11.78 19.56
C PHE A 164 0.45 12.73 19.68
N LEU A 165 0.20 14.04 19.75
CA LEU A 165 1.26 15.05 19.92
C LEU A 165 2.05 14.83 21.22
N ALA A 166 1.36 14.55 22.33
CA ALA A 166 2.00 14.25 23.61
C ALA A 166 2.87 12.98 23.53
N ALA A 167 2.40 11.94 22.83
CA ALA A 167 3.17 10.72 22.61
C ALA A 167 4.43 10.97 21.78
N VAL A 168 4.34 11.77 20.72
CA VAL A 168 5.49 12.18 19.88
C VAL A 168 6.51 12.96 20.71
N LEU A 169 6.08 13.92 21.51
CA LEU A 169 6.96 14.70 22.40
C LEU A 169 7.61 13.84 23.49
N ALA A 170 6.86 12.90 24.06
CA ALA A 170 7.40 11.93 25.01
C ALA A 170 8.43 11.00 24.34
N GLY A 171 8.19 10.58 23.10
CA GLY A 171 9.15 9.82 22.29
C GLY A 171 10.44 10.60 22.01
N ALA A 172 10.30 11.84 21.54
CA ALA A 172 11.42 12.72 21.23
C ALA A 172 12.27 13.03 22.46
N SER A 173 11.65 13.32 23.61
CA SER A 173 12.38 13.57 24.86
C SER A 173 13.15 12.35 25.35
N ARG A 174 12.60 11.14 25.20
CA ARG A 174 13.31 9.88 25.50
C ARG A 174 14.50 9.67 24.57
N GLN A 175 14.36 9.96 23.27
CA GLN A 175 15.48 9.89 22.32
C GLN A 175 16.58 10.90 22.63
N GLN A 176 16.23 12.15 22.94
CA GLN A 176 17.21 13.17 23.32
C GLN A 176 18.05 12.74 24.53
N ARG A 177 17.44 12.08 25.53
CA ARG A 177 18.18 11.53 26.67
C ARG A 177 19.20 10.47 26.25
N ARG A 178 18.83 9.58 25.32
CA ARG A 178 19.76 8.57 24.77
C ARG A 178 20.90 9.19 23.98
N VAL A 179 20.62 10.21 23.15
CA VAL A 179 21.66 10.91 22.39
C VAL A 179 22.63 11.64 23.32
N ARG A 180 22.14 12.27 24.40
CA ARG A 180 23.02 12.90 25.40
C ARG A 180 23.91 11.89 26.11
N ALA A 181 23.39 10.70 26.43
CA ALA A 181 24.19 9.62 27.01
C ALA A 181 25.30 9.15 26.04
N LEU A 182 24.98 8.97 24.75
CA LEU A 182 25.95 8.59 23.73
C LEU A 182 27.01 9.68 23.48
N MET A 183 26.64 10.96 23.54
CA MET A 183 27.60 12.06 23.40
C MET A 183 28.55 12.14 24.60
N ALA A 184 28.08 11.85 25.81
CA ALA A 184 28.95 11.76 26.98
C ALA A 184 29.99 10.63 26.83
N GLU A 185 29.57 9.47 26.31
CA GLU A 185 30.46 8.34 26.00
C GLU A 185 31.45 8.67 24.87
N SER A 186 31.02 9.43 23.86
CA SER A 186 31.89 9.89 22.77
C SER A 186 33.02 10.81 23.26
N HIS A 187 32.78 11.66 24.26
CA HIS A 187 33.85 12.48 24.84
C HIS A 187 34.91 11.63 25.55
N GLU A 188 34.49 10.57 26.23
CA GLU A 188 35.40 9.63 26.88
C GLU A 188 36.22 8.82 25.86
N ILE A 189 35.58 8.34 24.79
CA ILE A 189 36.26 7.66 23.67
C ILE A 189 37.27 8.61 23.00
N ASN A 190 36.91 9.87 22.76
CA ASN A 190 37.82 10.85 22.18
C ASN A 190 39.01 11.16 23.11
N ARG A 191 38.80 11.18 24.42
CA ARG A 191 39.89 11.34 25.40
C ARG A 191 40.83 10.14 25.38
N MET A 192 40.30 8.92 25.48
CA MET A 192 41.09 7.69 25.40
C MET A 192 41.81 7.54 24.06
N GLY A 193 41.17 7.99 22.97
CA GLY A 193 41.78 8.05 21.64
C GLY A 193 43.02 8.93 21.60
N ARG A 194 42.98 10.10 22.24
CA ARG A 194 44.15 10.99 22.36
C ARG A 194 45.25 10.36 23.20
N GLU A 195 44.92 9.81 24.37
CA GLU A 195 45.90 9.13 25.24
C GLU A 195 46.58 7.94 24.54
N ASN A 196 45.83 7.17 23.74
CA ASN A 196 46.39 6.06 22.98
C ASN A 196 47.28 6.52 21.83
N LEU A 197 46.95 7.65 21.18
CA LEU A 197 47.81 8.24 20.16
C LEU A 197 49.13 8.73 20.75
N ASP A 198 49.08 9.36 21.93
CA ASP A 198 50.28 9.82 22.64
C ASP A 198 51.17 8.61 23.04
N ARG A 199 50.58 7.55 23.62
CA ARG A 199 51.31 6.30 23.90
C ARG A 199 51.90 5.65 22.65
N ALA A 200 51.18 5.69 21.54
CA ALA A 200 51.68 5.14 20.28
C ALA A 200 52.86 5.97 19.74
N ALA A 201 52.83 7.30 19.92
CA ALA A 201 53.95 8.17 19.57
C ALA A 201 55.18 7.88 20.45
N GLU A 202 55.00 7.74 21.76
CA GLU A 202 56.08 7.38 22.70
C GLU A 202 56.71 6.02 22.35
N LEU A 203 55.90 5.00 22.07
CA LEU A 203 56.39 3.68 21.66
C LEU A 203 57.17 3.73 20.34
N ARG A 204 56.72 4.57 19.40
CA ARG A 204 57.42 4.77 18.13
C ARG A 204 58.77 5.45 18.34
N GLU A 205 58.84 6.47 19.20
CA GLU A 205 60.09 7.14 19.54
C GLU A 205 61.07 6.18 20.23
N ALA A 206 60.59 5.38 21.20
CA ALA A 206 61.38 4.36 21.86
C ALA A 206 61.91 3.30 20.88
N GLN A 207 61.08 2.87 19.91
CA GLN A 207 61.50 1.94 18.88
C GLN A 207 62.58 2.54 17.98
N VAL A 208 62.44 3.81 17.58
CA VAL A 208 63.47 4.51 16.79
C VAL A 208 64.77 4.62 17.58
N ALA A 209 64.72 5.01 18.85
CA ALA A 209 65.91 5.08 19.71
C ALA A 209 66.62 3.72 19.83
N ALA A 210 65.88 2.64 20.09
CA ALA A 210 66.43 1.29 20.18
C ALA A 210 67.06 0.84 18.85
N THR A 211 66.45 1.18 17.71
CA THR A 211 67.05 0.87 16.40
C THR A 211 68.36 1.64 16.17
N GLN A 212 68.44 2.90 16.59
CA GLN A 212 69.67 3.69 16.48
C GLN A 212 70.78 3.10 17.36
N GLU A 213 70.47 2.73 18.61
CA GLU A 213 71.43 2.09 19.51
C GLU A 213 71.96 0.77 18.92
N SER A 214 71.07 -0.04 18.34
CA SER A 214 71.48 -1.29 17.67
C SER A 214 72.41 -1.04 16.48
N LEU A 215 72.19 0.03 15.71
CA LEU A 215 73.04 0.41 14.59
C LEU A 215 74.39 0.93 15.06
N GLU A 216 74.44 1.68 16.17
CA GLU A 216 75.70 2.12 16.78
C GLU A 216 76.51 0.95 17.31
N LEU A 217 75.88 0.01 18.02
CA LEU A 217 76.54 -1.21 18.50
C LEU A 217 77.08 -2.05 17.33
N ALA A 218 76.31 -2.19 16.24
CA ALA A 218 76.75 -2.88 15.03
C ALA A 218 77.96 -2.19 14.39
N ARG A 219 77.97 -0.84 14.31
CA ARG A 219 79.12 -0.06 13.80
C ARG A 219 80.35 -0.21 14.68
N ARG A 220 80.21 -0.15 16.01
CA ARG A 220 81.33 -0.37 16.95
C ARG A 220 81.87 -1.80 16.83
N GLY A 221 80.98 -2.78 16.69
CA GLY A 221 81.35 -4.18 16.45
C GLY A 221 82.15 -4.35 15.16
N ALA A 222 81.67 -3.77 14.06
CA ALA A 222 82.37 -3.80 12.77
C ALA A 222 83.77 -3.16 12.83
N ALA A 223 83.89 -1.97 13.44
CA ALA A 223 85.17 -1.28 13.61
C ALA A 223 86.17 -2.08 14.46
N THR A 224 85.68 -2.78 15.50
CA THR A 224 86.54 -3.63 16.36
C THR A 224 87.04 -4.84 15.60
N LEU A 225 86.19 -5.49 14.79
CA LEU A 225 86.58 -6.62 13.94
C LEU A 225 87.60 -6.19 12.88
N GLU A 226 87.43 -5.01 12.27
CA GLU A 226 88.37 -4.46 11.29
C GLU A 226 89.75 -4.19 11.93
N ALA A 227 89.79 -3.61 13.13
CA ALA A 227 91.04 -3.39 13.87
C ALA A 227 91.77 -4.70 14.21
N ILE A 228 91.04 -5.76 14.59
CA ILE A 228 91.61 -7.09 14.85
C ILE A 228 92.20 -7.68 13.56
N LEU A 229 91.47 -7.59 12.44
CA LEU A 229 91.94 -8.08 11.15
C LEU A 229 93.21 -7.35 10.67
N ASP A 230 93.28 -6.05 10.88
CA ASP A 230 94.47 -5.24 10.55
C ASP A 230 95.67 -5.60 11.43
N GLU A 231 95.47 -5.82 12.73
CA GLU A 231 96.53 -6.28 13.64
C GLU A 231 97.04 -7.68 13.25
N LEU A 232 96.13 -8.60 12.89
CA LEU A 232 96.49 -9.93 12.39
C LEU A 232 97.27 -9.87 11.07
N ARG A 233 96.94 -8.94 10.16
CA ARG A 233 97.69 -8.73 8.91
C ARG A 233 99.09 -8.16 9.14
N ARG A 234 99.28 -7.34 10.19
CA ARG A 234 100.59 -6.72 10.49
C ARG A 234 101.57 -7.68 11.17
N ARG A 235 101.10 -8.75 11.80
CA ARG A 235 101.98 -9.75 12.42
C ARG A 235 102.57 -10.67 11.33
N PRO A 236 103.90 -10.69 11.15
CA PRO A 236 104.52 -11.62 10.20
C PRO A 236 104.30 -13.07 10.66
N PRO A 237 104.16 -14.02 9.73
CA PRO A 237 104.08 -15.43 10.08
C PRO A 237 105.40 -15.85 10.73
N THR A 238 105.36 -16.16 12.02
CA THR A 238 106.43 -16.82 12.75
C THR A 238 106.47 -18.30 12.43
#